data_AF-A0A1V2ICG9-F1
#
_entry.id   AF-A0A1V2ICG9-F1
#
_cell.length_a   1.000
_cell.length_b   1.000
_cell.length_c   1.000
_cell.angle_alpha   90.00
_cell.angle_beta   90.00
_cell.angle_gamma   90.00
#
_symmetry.space_group_name_H-M   'P 1'
#
loop_
_entity.id
_entity.type
_entity.pdbx_description
1 polymer ?
#
loop_
_entity_poly.entity_id
_entity_poly.type
_entity_poly.pdbx_seq_one_letter_code
_entity_poly.pdbx_strand_id
1 'polypeptide(L)'
;MTTTTGTLPEKFSVLEPWAEDWALATRTERYEKRLSKTIDELGEFYDAIAPHAEEAIAYLDTFDVKDLPEPETRLMHLLYSMIMVSYPVNIFKQPRIPDSGAAFFNAAVEPAI
;
A
#
# COMPACT_ATOMS: atom_id res chain seq x y z
N MET A 1 -25.89 -13.84 10.89
CA MET A 1 -25.27 -13.75 9.56
C MET A 1 -24.84 -12.31 9.39
N THR A 2 -23.59 -11.99 9.72
CA THR A 2 -23.05 -10.64 9.55
C THR A 2 -22.62 -10.50 8.09
N THR A 3 -23.29 -9.61 7.36
CA THR A 3 -22.94 -9.24 6.00
C THR A 3 -21.65 -8.42 6.03
N THR A 4 -20.55 -9.02 5.59
CA THR A 4 -19.28 -8.33 5.33
C THR A 4 -19.48 -7.39 4.13
N THR A 5 -19.84 -6.13 4.37
CA THR A 5 -19.92 -5.10 3.33
C THR A 5 -18.62 -4.30 3.32
N GLY A 6 -17.54 -4.95 2.89
CA GLY A 6 -16.21 -4.36 2.81
C GLY A 6 -15.24 -5.25 2.02
N THR A 7 -14.24 -4.64 1.40
CA THR A 7 -13.13 -5.33 0.72
C THR A 7 -11.93 -5.57 1.65
N LEU A 8 -11.95 -4.98 2.85
CA LEU A 8 -10.99 -5.17 3.93
C LEU A 8 -11.62 -5.95 5.09
N PRO A 9 -10.80 -6.48 6.02
CA PRO A 9 -11.31 -7.06 7.25
C PRO A 9 -12.08 -6.00 8.05
N GLU A 10 -13.18 -6.37 8.70
CA GLU A 10 -14.10 -5.45 9.39
C GLU A 10 -13.37 -4.50 10.37
N LYS A 11 -12.35 -5.01 11.05
CA LYS A 11 -11.48 -4.28 11.96
C LYS A 11 -10.79 -3.06 11.31
N PHE A 12 -10.54 -3.10 10.01
CA PHE A 12 -9.86 -2.06 9.23
C PHE A 12 -10.81 -1.36 8.25
N SER A 13 -12.12 -1.45 8.47
CA SER A 13 -13.15 -0.80 7.64
C SER A 13 -12.96 0.72 7.50
N VAL A 14 -12.33 1.37 8.47
CA VAL A 14 -11.96 2.79 8.41
C VAL A 14 -11.02 3.12 7.24
N LEU A 15 -10.26 2.13 6.74
CA LEU A 15 -9.31 2.28 5.64
C LEU A 15 -9.92 2.01 4.25
N GLU A 16 -11.18 1.57 4.18
CA GLU A 16 -11.88 1.27 2.91
C GLU A 16 -11.82 2.40 1.88
N PRO A 17 -11.95 3.69 2.24
CA PRO A 17 -11.86 4.79 1.27
C PRO A 17 -10.54 4.82 0.49
N TRP A 18 -9.48 4.23 1.05
CA TRP A 18 -8.16 4.14 0.42
C TRP A 18 -7.94 2.80 -0.28
N ALA A 19 -8.62 1.74 0.16
CA ALA A 19 -8.38 0.37 -0.29
C ALA A 19 -8.70 0.18 -1.78
N GLU A 20 -9.76 0.81 -2.29
CA GLU A 20 -10.12 0.72 -3.71
C GLU A 20 -8.96 1.18 -4.61
N ASP A 21 -8.30 2.26 -4.20
CA ASP A 21 -7.33 2.99 -5.02
C ASP A 21 -5.87 2.61 -4.74
N TRP A 22 -5.58 2.05 -3.56
CA TRP A 22 -4.23 1.79 -3.07
C TRP A 22 -3.95 0.35 -2.67
N ALA A 23 -4.93 -0.55 -2.57
CA ALA A 23 -4.69 -1.99 -2.33
C ALA A 23 -4.22 -2.72 -3.61
N LEU A 24 -3.20 -2.16 -4.28
CA LEU A 24 -2.68 -2.63 -5.57
C LEU A 24 -1.71 -3.80 -5.37
N ALA A 25 -1.86 -4.84 -6.18
CA ALA A 25 -1.15 -6.11 -5.99
C ALA A 25 0.33 -6.01 -6.34
N THR A 26 0.68 -5.29 -7.41
CA THR A 26 2.07 -5.29 -7.91
C THR A 26 2.85 -4.05 -7.49
N ARG A 27 4.17 -4.19 -7.40
CA ARG A 27 5.07 -3.06 -7.16
C ARG A 27 4.93 -1.99 -8.25
N THR A 28 4.79 -2.41 -9.51
CA THR A 28 4.68 -1.51 -10.67
C THR A 28 3.44 -0.62 -10.55
N GLU A 29 2.27 -1.20 -10.31
CA GLU A 29 1.02 -0.44 -10.14
C GLU A 29 1.12 0.56 -8.98
N ARG A 30 1.69 0.14 -7.84
CA ARG A 30 1.91 1.03 -6.68
C ARG A 30 2.84 2.19 -7.03
N TYR A 31 3.89 1.93 -7.80
CA TYR A 31 4.87 2.95 -8.18
C TYR A 31 4.28 3.94 -9.18
N GLU A 32 3.54 3.45 -10.17
CA GLU A 32 2.80 4.29 -11.12
C GLU A 32 1.76 5.16 -10.41
N LYS A 33 0.97 4.58 -9.49
CA LYS A 33 0.01 5.33 -8.66
C LYS A 33 0.72 6.43 -7.87
N ARG A 34 1.83 6.11 -7.18
CA ARG A 34 2.68 7.09 -6.50
C ARG A 34 3.12 8.23 -7.42
N LEU A 35 3.58 7.93 -8.64
CA LEU A 35 4.06 8.94 -9.58
C LEU A 35 2.94 9.80 -10.19
N SER A 36 1.71 9.29 -10.22
CA SER A 36 0.53 10.03 -10.70
C SER A 36 -0.05 11.02 -9.69
N LYS A 37 0.46 11.04 -8.45
CA LYS A 37 -0.09 11.83 -7.35
C LYS A 37 0.82 12.99 -6.96
N THR A 38 0.21 14.05 -6.46
CA THR A 38 0.91 15.18 -5.84
C THR A 38 1.46 14.77 -4.47
N ILE A 39 2.45 15.51 -3.96
CA ILE A 39 3.03 15.19 -2.65
C ILE A 39 2.01 15.35 -1.50
N ASP A 40 1.05 16.27 -1.65
CA ASP A 40 -0.01 16.50 -0.66
C ASP A 40 -0.99 15.31 -0.62
N GLU A 41 -1.44 14.82 -1.78
CA GLU A 41 -2.27 13.60 -1.86
C GLU A 41 -1.55 12.36 -1.29
N LEU A 42 -0.23 12.26 -1.51
CA LEU A 42 0.58 11.20 -0.90
C LEU A 42 0.66 11.34 0.62
N GLY A 43 0.73 12.58 1.13
CA GLY A 43 0.69 12.88 2.56
C GLY A 43 -0.65 12.46 3.18
N GLU A 44 -1.77 12.84 2.57
CA GLU A 44 -3.11 12.46 3.05
C GLU A 44 -3.29 10.94 3.13
N PHE A 45 -2.84 10.22 2.10
CA PHE A 45 -2.85 8.76 2.12
C PHE A 45 -1.97 8.21 3.25
N TYR A 46 -0.74 8.70 3.39
CA TYR A 46 0.19 8.21 4.41
C TYR A 46 -0.37 8.44 5.82
N ASP A 47 -0.86 9.64 6.11
CA ASP A 47 -1.38 10.02 7.42
C ASP A 47 -2.64 9.22 7.80
N ALA A 48 -3.43 8.78 6.82
CA ALA A 48 -4.58 7.93 7.04
C ALA A 48 -4.22 6.46 7.37
N ILE A 49 -3.17 5.91 6.76
CA ILE A 49 -2.83 4.48 6.91
C ILE A 49 -1.79 4.23 8.01
N ALA A 50 -0.77 5.08 8.12
CA ALA A 50 0.36 4.86 9.02
C ALA A 50 -0.02 4.61 10.49
N PRO A 51 -1.02 5.30 11.09
CA PRO A 51 -1.45 5.05 12.47
C PRO A 51 -1.98 3.63 12.72
N HIS A 52 -2.47 2.95 11.68
CA HIS A 52 -3.03 1.61 11.76
C HIS A 52 -2.03 0.50 11.38
N ALA A 53 -0.82 0.87 10.94
CA ALA A 53 0.13 -0.07 10.36
C ALA A 53 0.60 -1.15 11.35
N GLU A 54 0.97 -0.78 12.57
CA GLU A 54 1.43 -1.74 13.58
C GLU A 54 0.34 -2.76 13.93
N GLU A 55 -0.91 -2.29 14.08
CA GLU A 55 -2.05 -3.15 14.39
C GLU A 55 -2.42 -4.05 13.20
N ALA A 56 -2.34 -3.54 11.97
CA ALA A 56 -2.58 -4.31 10.76
C ALA A 56 -1.52 -5.40 10.55
N ILE A 57 -0.24 -5.10 10.82
CA ILE A 57 0.85 -6.08 10.77
C ILE A 57 0.60 -7.17 11.81
N ALA A 58 0.35 -6.80 13.08
CA ALA A 58 0.09 -7.77 14.14
C ALA A 58 -1.14 -8.65 13.86
N TYR A 59 -2.16 -8.11 13.17
CA TYR A 59 -3.30 -8.89 12.69
C TYR A 59 -2.90 -9.87 11.58
N LEU A 60 -2.18 -9.41 10.55
CA LEU A 60 -1.73 -10.24 9.44
C LEU A 60 -0.76 -11.35 9.87
N ASP A 61 0.06 -11.11 10.89
CA ASP A 61 0.99 -12.09 11.48
C ASP A 61 0.28 -13.31 12.10
N THR A 62 -1.05 -13.25 12.27
CA THR A 62 -1.87 -14.38 12.73
C THR A 62 -2.27 -15.35 11.61
N PHE A 63 -1.98 -15.01 10.35
CA PHE A 63 -2.30 -15.80 9.17
C PHE A 63 -1.05 -16.40 8.52
N ASP A 64 -1.22 -17.45 7.71
CA ASP A 64 -0.18 -17.90 6.80
C ASP A 64 -0.10 -16.95 5.60
N VAL A 65 1.05 -16.29 5.43
CA VAL A 65 1.28 -15.34 4.32
C VAL A 65 1.16 -16.00 2.94
N LYS A 66 1.29 -17.33 2.85
CA LYS A 66 1.13 -18.08 1.59
C LYS A 66 -0.33 -18.41 1.25
N ASP A 67 -1.25 -18.22 2.20
CA ASP A 67 -2.67 -18.57 2.06
C ASP A 67 -3.57 -17.52 2.76
N LEU A 68 -3.35 -16.25 2.42
CA LEU A 68 -4.17 -15.15 2.94
C LEU A 68 -5.55 -15.15 2.28
N PRO A 69 -6.65 -15.00 3.04
CA PRO A 69 -7.94 -14.71 2.45
C PRO A 69 -7.92 -13.35 1.72
N GLU A 70 -8.91 -13.12 0.86
CA GLU A 70 -8.94 -11.95 -0.01
C GLU A 70 -8.91 -10.60 0.74
N PRO A 71 -9.70 -10.38 1.83
CA PRO A 71 -9.65 -9.12 2.58
C PRO A 71 -8.28 -8.86 3.22
N GLU A 72 -7.67 -9.89 3.82
CA GLU A 72 -6.33 -9.85 4.40
C GLU A 72 -5.27 -9.56 3.34
N THR A 73 -5.38 -10.17 2.16
CA THR A 73 -4.51 -9.90 1.01
C THR A 73 -4.60 -8.43 0.60
N ARG A 74 -5.81 -7.86 0.56
CA ARG A 74 -6.02 -6.44 0.23
C ARG A 74 -5.43 -5.52 1.31
N LEU A 75 -5.59 -5.86 2.59
CA LEU A 75 -4.96 -5.12 3.69
C LEU A 75 -3.43 -5.14 3.56
N MET A 76 -2.84 -6.30 3.26
CA MET A 76 -1.39 -6.44 3.02
C MET A 76 -0.94 -5.55 1.84
N HIS A 77 -1.67 -5.56 0.72
CA HIS A 77 -1.37 -4.68 -0.42
C HIS A 77 -1.45 -3.19 -0.06
N LEU A 78 -2.42 -2.79 0.76
CA LEU A 78 -2.55 -1.42 1.24
C LEU A 78 -1.34 -1.00 2.08
N LEU A 79 -0.83 -1.88 2.95
CA LEU A 79 0.41 -1.64 3.69
C LEU A 79 1.63 -1.54 2.78
N TYR A 80 1.73 -2.36 1.72
CA TYR A 80 2.81 -2.23 0.73
C TYR A 80 2.79 -0.88 0.00
N SER A 81 1.60 -0.35 -0.29
CA SER A 81 1.45 1.01 -0.83
C SER A 81 1.91 2.07 0.17
N MET A 82 1.51 1.96 1.44
CA MET A 82 1.97 2.87 2.50
C MET A 82 3.51 2.86 2.62
N ILE A 83 4.14 1.67 2.62
CA ILE A 83 5.60 1.54 2.66
C ILE A 83 6.24 2.25 1.45
N MET A 84 5.68 2.10 0.24
CA MET A 84 6.19 2.77 -0.95
C MET A 84 6.07 4.30 -0.89
N VAL A 85 5.01 4.80 -0.27
CA VAL A 85 4.72 6.23 -0.11
C VAL A 85 5.51 6.86 1.05
N SER A 86 5.93 6.07 2.03
CA SER A 86 6.70 6.54 3.19
C SER A 86 7.96 7.32 2.81
N TYR A 87 8.68 6.91 1.76
CA TYR A 87 9.90 7.58 1.30
C TYR A 87 9.63 8.97 0.70
N PRO A 88 8.73 9.12 -0.30
CA PRO A 88 8.26 10.43 -0.76
C PRO A 88 7.88 11.37 0.37
N VAL A 89 7.02 10.90 1.28
CA VAL A 89 6.41 11.74 2.31
C VAL A 89 7.43 12.10 3.40
N ASN A 90 8.22 11.14 3.88
CA ASN A 90 9.09 11.38 5.03
C ASN A 90 10.48 11.89 4.65
N ILE A 91 11.01 11.48 3.50
CA ILE A 91 12.42 11.69 3.13
C ILE A 91 12.56 12.67 1.97
N PHE A 92 11.97 12.36 0.82
CA PHE A 92 12.23 13.11 -0.42
C PHE A 92 11.47 14.43 -0.51
N LYS A 93 10.30 14.50 0.12
CA LYS A 93 9.35 15.62 0.01
C LYS A 93 8.92 15.90 -1.44
N GLN A 94 8.95 14.86 -2.28
CA GLN A 94 8.48 14.87 -3.67
C GLN A 94 8.17 13.43 -4.14
N PRO A 95 7.28 13.23 -5.13
CA PRO A 95 6.90 11.88 -5.58
C PRO A 95 8.05 11.07 -6.20
N ARG A 96 9.00 11.72 -6.89
CA ARG A 96 10.17 11.06 -7.49
C ARG A 96 11.36 11.02 -6.54
N ILE A 97 12.19 10.00 -6.68
CA ILE A 97 13.47 9.93 -5.97
C ILE A 97 14.36 11.11 -6.44
N PRO A 98 14.96 11.90 -5.53
CA PRO A 98 15.91 12.95 -5.90
C PRO A 98 17.09 12.39 -6.70
N ASP A 99 17.56 13.14 -7.70
CA ASP A 99 18.73 12.81 -8.52
C ASP A 99 18.72 11.42 -9.19
N SER A 100 17.55 10.80 -9.40
CA SER A 100 17.44 9.52 -10.10
C SER A 100 17.80 9.57 -11.60
N GLY A 101 18.12 10.76 -12.12
CA GLY A 101 18.47 10.97 -13.54
C GLY A 101 17.38 10.51 -14.52
N ALA A 102 17.74 10.43 -15.80
CA ALA A 102 16.89 9.89 -16.88
C ALA A 102 17.03 8.37 -17.05
N ALA A 103 17.88 7.71 -16.25
CA ALA A 103 18.12 6.28 -16.36
C ALA A 103 17.06 5.51 -15.57
N PHE A 104 16.30 4.66 -16.25
CA PHE A 104 15.35 3.74 -15.64
C PHE A 104 15.53 2.36 -16.28
N PHE A 105 15.26 1.32 -15.50
CA PHE A 105 15.18 -0.05 -15.98
C PHE A 105 13.80 -0.58 -15.61
N ASN A 106 13.09 -1.17 -16.58
CA ASN A 106 11.85 -1.86 -16.29
C ASN A 106 12.19 -3.24 -15.72
N ALA A 107 11.74 -3.52 -14.49
CA ALA A 107 11.77 -4.88 -13.98
C ALA A 107 10.80 -5.72 -14.82
N ALA A 108 11.34 -6.57 -15.68
CA ALA A 108 10.53 -7.41 -16.56
C ALA A 108 9.91 -8.61 -15.82
N VAL A 109 10.59 -9.10 -14.77
CA VAL A 109 10.19 -10.24 -13.96
C VAL A 109 10.69 -10.02 -12.53
N GLU A 110 9.81 -10.20 -11.54
CA GLU A 110 10.19 -10.30 -10.13
C GLU A 110 10.45 -11.78 -9.80
N PRO A 111 11.44 -12.13 -8.95
CA PRO A 111 11.69 -13.50 -8.55
C PRO A 111 10.45 -14.13 -7.91
N ALA A 112 10.12 -15.36 -8.29
CA ALA A 112 9.14 -16.14 -7.55
C ALA A 112 9.72 -16.54 -6.19
N ILE A 113 8.93 -16.39 -5.12
CA ILE A 113 9.26 -16.91 -3.78
C ILE A 113 8.97 -18.40 -3.73
#